data_AF-A0A7C4S028-F1
#
_entry.id   AF-A0A7C4S028-F1
#
_cell.length_a   1.000
_cell.length_b   1.000
_cell.length_c   1.000
_cell.angle_alpha   90.00
_cell.angle_beta   90.00
_cell.angle_gamma   90.00
#
_symmetry.space_group_name_H-M   'P 1'
#
loop_
_entity.id
_entity.type
_entity.pdbx_description
1 polymer ?
#
loop_
_entity_poly.entity_id
_entity_poly.type
_entity_poly.pdbx_seq_one_letter_code
_entity_poly.pdbx_strand_id
1 'polypeptide(L)'
;MAERLPLWKKWMYALGQLGWSLTSFAIGNALVYFYMPPDGVNFPQYITRGAVWAGLTIVGLVLGTSRLFDAITDPVVATMSDRSRLKLGRRRGFLAISVLPFALL
;
A
#
# COMPACT_ATOMS: atom_id res chain seq x y z
N MET A 1 15.18 27.98 7.05
CA MET A 1 14.37 28.16 5.82
C MET A 1 14.45 26.85 5.04
N ALA A 2 13.33 26.19 4.76
CA ALA A 2 13.36 24.90 4.06
C ALA A 2 13.87 25.10 2.62
N GLU A 3 14.91 24.37 2.24
CA GLU A 3 15.52 24.46 0.91
C GLU A 3 14.50 24.01 -0.16
N ARG A 4 14.31 24.80 -1.22
CA ARG A 4 13.36 24.48 -2.29
C ARG A 4 13.92 23.35 -3.16
N LEU A 5 13.22 22.21 -3.18
CA LEU A 5 13.57 21.11 -4.07
C LEU A 5 13.46 21.52 -5.55
N PRO A 6 14.44 21.15 -6.40
CA PRO A 6 14.39 21.39 -7.84
C PRO A 6 13.23 20.64 -8.48
N LEU A 7 12.63 21.23 -9.52
CA LEU A 7 11.42 20.75 -10.18
C LEU A 7 11.52 19.31 -10.67
N TRP A 8 12.67 18.90 -11.22
CA TRP A 8 12.86 17.54 -11.74
C TRP A 8 12.67 16.45 -10.65
N LYS A 9 13.12 16.72 -9.41
CA LYS A 9 12.96 15.78 -8.28
C LYS A 9 11.49 15.66 -7.87
N LYS A 10 10.70 16.73 -8.02
CA LYS A 10 9.25 16.70 -7.77
C LYS A 10 8.53 15.85 -8.81
N TRP A 11 8.90 15.98 -10.09
CA TRP A 11 8.36 15.16 -11.16
C TRP A 11 8.68 13.67 -10.97
N MET A 12 9.92 13.32 -10.66
CA MET A 12 10.27 11.94 -10.33
C MET A 12 9.44 11.38 -9.18
N TYR A 13 9.29 12.16 -8.10
CA TYR A 13 8.49 11.75 -6.95
C TYR A 13 7.02 11.56 -7.32
N ALA A 14 6.46 12.49 -8.12
CA ALA A 14 5.09 12.40 -8.59
C ALA A 14 4.85 11.17 -9.48
N LEU A 15 5.80 10.82 -10.36
CA LEU A 15 5.72 9.61 -11.19
C LEU A 15 5.75 8.34 -10.33
N GLY A 16 6.63 8.29 -9.32
CA GLY A 16 6.66 7.17 -8.37
C GLY A 16 5.34 7.03 -7.60
N GLN A 17 4.78 8.16 -7.13
CA GLN A 17 3.50 8.18 -6.43
C GLN A 17 2.32 7.78 -7.33
N LEU A 18 2.34 8.18 -8.59
CA LEU A 18 1.36 7.76 -9.58
C LEU A 18 1.37 6.25 -9.76
N GLY A 19 2.56 5.66 -9.96
CA GLY A 19 2.70 4.20 -10.10
C GLY A 19 2.19 3.46 -8.87
N TRP A 20 2.63 3.87 -7.68
CA TRP A 20 2.16 3.27 -6.43
C TRP A 20 0.65 3.35 -6.25
N SER A 21 0.06 4.53 -6.55
CA SER A 21 -1.38 4.73 -6.44
C SER A 21 -2.13 3.84 -7.43
N LEU A 22 -1.72 3.82 -8.70
CA LEU A 22 -2.36 3.03 -9.73
C LEU A 22 -2.36 1.54 -9.38
N THR A 23 -1.22 0.99 -8.96
CA THR A 23 -1.11 -0.41 -8.55
C THR A 23 -1.97 -0.71 -7.33
N SER A 24 -1.93 0.15 -6.31
CA SER A 24 -2.70 -0.05 -5.07
C SER A 24 -4.21 -0.02 -5.32
N PHE A 25 -4.68 0.92 -6.14
CA PHE A 25 -6.11 1.03 -6.49
C PHE A 25 -6.55 -0.08 -7.45
N ALA A 26 -5.72 -0.49 -8.40
CA ALA A 26 -6.03 -1.56 -9.34
C ALA A 26 -6.20 -2.90 -8.61
N ILE A 27 -5.26 -3.26 -7.72
CA ILE A 27 -5.34 -4.49 -6.93
C ILE A 27 -6.55 -4.45 -6.00
N GLY A 28 -6.78 -3.33 -5.31
CA GLY A 28 -7.93 -3.16 -4.43
C GLY A 28 -9.25 -3.36 -5.16
N ASN A 29 -9.42 -2.74 -6.34
CA ASN A 29 -10.63 -2.91 -7.15
C ASN A 29 -10.77 -4.33 -7.70
N ALA A 30 -9.68 -4.94 -8.18
CA ALA A 30 -9.72 -6.31 -8.70
C ALA A 30 -10.14 -7.32 -7.63
N LEU A 31 -9.63 -7.17 -6.39
CA LEU A 31 -10.04 -8.01 -5.26
C LEU A 31 -11.52 -7.86 -4.93
N VAL A 32 -12.02 -6.62 -4.86
CA VAL A 32 -13.45 -6.38 -4.61
C VAL A 32 -14.31 -6.94 -5.73
N TYR A 33 -13.94 -6.72 -6.98
CA TYR A 33 -14.68 -7.24 -8.14
C TYR A 33 -14.70 -8.77 -8.20
N PHE A 34 -13.60 -9.44 -7.85
CA PHE A 34 -13.52 -10.90 -7.87
C PHE A 34 -14.31 -11.56 -6.74
N TYR A 35 -14.22 -11.02 -5.52
CA TYR A 35 -14.87 -11.61 -4.34
C TYR A 35 -16.29 -11.11 -4.10
N MET A 36 -16.63 -9.93 -4.62
CA MET A 36 -17.96 -9.32 -4.55
C MET A 36 -18.36 -8.76 -5.92
N PRO A 37 -18.55 -9.62 -6.93
CA PRO A 37 -18.93 -9.17 -8.26
C PRO A 37 -20.34 -8.57 -8.29
N PRO A 38 -20.61 -7.60 -9.19
CA PRO A 38 -21.94 -7.07 -9.42
C PRO A 38 -22.88 -8.11 -10.04
N ASP A 39 -24.19 -7.89 -9.87
CA ASP A 39 -25.23 -8.76 -10.38
C ASP A 39 -25.10 -8.94 -11.91
N GLY A 40 -25.19 -10.18 -12.38
CA GLY A 40 -25.03 -10.53 -13.80
C GLY A 40 -23.67 -11.12 -14.17
N VAL A 41 -22.72 -11.19 -13.23
CA VAL A 41 -21.40 -11.82 -13.45
C VAL A 41 -21.27 -13.09 -12.59
N ASN A 42 -21.20 -14.26 -13.24
CA ASN A 42 -21.08 -15.54 -12.55
C ASN A 42 -19.61 -15.89 -12.27
N PHE A 43 -19.10 -15.44 -11.12
CA PHE A 43 -17.87 -15.99 -10.55
C PHE A 43 -18.16 -17.14 -9.57
N PRO A 44 -17.34 -18.21 -9.56
CA PRO A 44 -17.41 -19.22 -8.52
C PRO A 44 -17.22 -18.57 -7.14
N GLN A 45 -18.13 -18.87 -6.23
CA GLN A 45 -18.19 -18.20 -4.94
C GLN A 45 -17.24 -18.88 -3.94
N TYR A 46 -16.05 -18.31 -3.77
CA TYR A 46 -15.05 -18.81 -2.82
C TYR A 46 -15.25 -18.28 -1.40
N ILE A 47 -15.93 -17.15 -1.25
CA ILE A 47 -16.11 -16.44 0.02
C ILE A 47 -17.61 -16.08 0.19
N THR A 48 -18.09 -16.10 1.43
CA THR A 48 -19.44 -15.63 1.77
C THR A 48 -19.59 -14.14 1.43
N ARG A 49 -20.51 -13.83 0.51
CA ARG A 49 -20.78 -12.45 0.04
C ARG A 49 -21.53 -11.58 1.07
N GLY A 50 -22.11 -12.21 2.10
CA GLY A 50 -22.87 -11.54 3.14
C GLY A 50 -22.00 -10.86 4.21
N ALA A 51 -22.65 -10.07 5.06
CA ALA A 51 -22.03 -9.57 6.28
C ALA A 51 -21.67 -10.74 7.21
N VAL A 52 -20.42 -10.80 7.65
CA VAL A 52 -19.90 -11.88 8.48
C VAL A 52 -19.77 -11.44 9.93
N TRP A 53 -19.37 -10.18 10.17
CA TRP A 53 -19.22 -9.66 11.52
C TRP A 53 -19.61 -8.18 11.59
N ALA A 54 -20.53 -7.83 12.49
CA ALA A 54 -21.00 -6.45 12.71
C ALA A 54 -21.46 -5.70 11.44
N GLY A 55 -21.98 -6.41 10.42
CA GLY A 55 -22.36 -5.81 9.13
C GLY A 55 -21.24 -5.71 8.10
N LEU A 56 -20.00 -6.10 8.45
CA LEU A 56 -18.82 -6.02 7.59
C LEU A 56 -18.63 -7.33 6.79
N THR A 57 -18.19 -7.19 5.54
CA THR A 57 -17.83 -8.31 4.67
C THR A 57 -16.42 -8.81 4.98
N ILE A 58 -16.12 -10.06 4.62
CA ILE A 58 -14.76 -10.63 4.79
C ILE A 58 -13.73 -9.78 4.05
N VAL A 59 -14.04 -9.35 2.82
CA VAL A 59 -13.17 -8.46 2.03
C VAL A 59 -12.92 -7.14 2.76
N GLY A 60 -13.98 -6.54 3.33
CA GLY A 60 -13.86 -5.32 4.12
C GLY A 60 -13.01 -5.50 5.39
N LEU A 61 -13.16 -6.62 6.09
CA LEU A 61 -12.37 -6.95 7.27
C LEU A 61 -10.89 -7.17 6.93
N VAL A 62 -10.58 -7.88 5.84
CA VAL A 62 -9.20 -8.11 5.40
C VAL A 62 -8.53 -6.80 5.00
N LEU A 63 -9.19 -6.00 4.16
CA LEU A 63 -8.67 -4.69 3.75
C LEU A 63 -8.57 -3.71 4.92
N GLY A 64 -9.51 -3.75 5.86
CA GLY A 64 -9.46 -2.93 7.07
C GLY A 64 -8.30 -3.34 7.99
N THR A 65 -8.10 -4.64 8.17
CA THR A 65 -7.00 -5.19 8.99
C THR A 65 -5.64 -4.83 8.39
N SER A 66 -5.49 -4.89 7.07
CA SER A 66 -4.24 -4.46 6.42
C SER A 66 -3.96 -2.98 6.69
N ARG A 67 -4.97 -2.10 6.65
CA ARG A 67 -4.81 -0.67 6.98
C ARG A 67 -4.47 -0.42 8.45
N LEU A 68 -5.03 -1.21 9.37
CA LEU A 68 -4.66 -1.14 10.78
C LEU A 68 -3.21 -1.56 11.00
N PHE A 69 -2.76 -2.60 10.30
CA PHE A 69 -1.37 -3.04 10.33
C PHE A 69 -0.43 -1.97 9.77
N ASP A 70 -0.77 -1.35 8.64
CA ASP A 70 -0.01 -0.23 8.05
C ASP A 70 0.08 0.94 9.03
N ALA A 71 -1.03 1.29 9.70
CA ALA A 71 -1.07 2.40 10.66
C ALA A 71 -0.12 2.25 11.85
N ILE A 72 0.21 1.00 12.23
CA ILE A 72 1.20 0.71 13.29
C ILE A 72 2.60 0.63 12.70
N THR A 73 2.74 -0.02 11.55
CA THR A 73 4.04 -0.28 10.91
C THR A 73 4.66 1.02 10.39
N ASP A 74 3.87 1.94 9.86
CA ASP A 74 4.33 3.22 9.31
C ASP A 74 5.09 4.07 10.34
N PRO A 75 4.56 4.35 11.55
CA PRO A 75 5.31 5.04 12.61
C PRO A 75 6.58 4.31 13.06
N VAL A 76 6.53 2.97 13.14
CA VAL A 76 7.67 2.15 13.56
C VAL A 76 8.80 2.27 12.55
N VAL A 77 8.50 2.06 11.27
CA VAL A 77 9.45 2.16 10.16
C VAL A 77 9.95 3.60 10.00
N ALA A 78 9.07 4.60 10.17
CA ALA A 78 9.48 6.01 10.14
C ALA A 78 10.49 6.32 11.26
N THR A 79 10.26 5.82 12.47
CA THR A 79 11.17 6.01 13.62
C THR A 79 12.50 5.30 13.41
N MET A 80 12.48 4.07 12.86
CA MET A 80 13.70 3.33 12.53
C MET A 80 14.50 4.01 11.41
N SER A 81 13.82 4.51 10.38
CA SER A 81 14.41 5.26 9.27
C SER A 81 15.08 6.54 9.77
N ASP A 82 14.41 7.28 10.66
CA ASP A 82 14.92 8.52 11.23
C ASP A 82 16.14 8.34 12.14
N ARG A 83 16.26 7.18 12.80
CA ARG A 83 17.43 6.81 13.61
C ARG A 83 18.57 6.19 12.78
N SER A 84 18.38 5.97 11.49
CA SER A 84 19.39 5.29 10.67
C SER A 84 20.61 6.18 10.42
N ARG A 85 21.81 5.61 10.64
CA ARG A 85 23.13 6.23 10.37
C ARG A 85 23.73 5.75 9.05
N LEU A 86 22.91 5.36 8.07
CA LEU A 86 23.38 4.82 6.81
C LEU A 86 24.12 5.90 6.00
N LYS A 87 25.26 5.53 5.38
CA LYS A 87 26.12 6.44 4.59
C LYS A 87 25.39 7.10 3.40
N LEU A 88 24.34 6.46 2.88
CA LEU A 88 23.51 7.00 1.78
C LEU A 88 22.47 8.04 2.23
N GLY A 89 22.38 8.34 3.53
CA GLY A 89 21.45 9.30 4.12
C GLY A 89 20.19 8.67 4.72
N ARG A 90 19.47 9.46 5.53
CA ARG A 90 18.41 9.02 6.47
C ARG A 90 17.28 8.20 5.82
N ARG A 91 16.78 8.62 4.65
CA ARG A 91 15.63 7.98 3.96
C ARG A 91 16.00 7.18 2.71
N ARG A 92 17.11 7.52 2.03
CA ARG A 92 17.49 6.87 0.76
C ARG A 92 17.98 5.44 0.95
N GLY A 93 18.65 5.15 2.07
CA GLY A 93 19.08 3.79 2.39
C GLY A 93 17.90 2.84 2.62
N PHE A 94 16.90 3.28 3.39
CA PHE A 94 15.67 2.51 3.60
C PHE A 94 14.90 2.27 2.30
N LEU A 95 14.83 3.29 1.43
CA LEU A 95 14.14 3.20 0.14
C LEU A 95 14.82 2.22 -0.82
N ALA A 96 16.16 2.14 -0.80
CA ALA A 96 16.90 1.13 -1.57
C ALA A 96 16.68 -0.29 -1.01
N ILE A 97 16.67 -0.45 0.31
CA ILE A 97 16.42 -1.74 0.96
C ILE A 97 14.99 -2.23 0.69
N SER A 98 13.99 -1.33 0.64
CA SER A 98 12.61 -1.70 0.34
C SER A 98 12.40 -2.28 -1.06
N VAL A 99 13.35 -2.09 -1.99
CA VAL A 99 13.31 -2.73 -3.31
C VAL A 99 13.63 -4.22 -3.22
N LEU A 100 14.45 -4.65 -2.26
CA LEU A 100 14.85 -6.06 -2.11
C LEU A 100 13.67 -7.01 -1.88
N PRO A 101 12.75 -6.79 -0.92
CA PRO A 101 11.60 -7.65 -0.77
C PRO A 101 10.67 -7.60 -1.99
N PHE A 102 10.59 -6.47 -2.69
CA PHE A 102 9.81 -6.35 -3.93
C PHE A 102 10.41 -7.12 -5.11
N ALA A 103 11.72 -7.30 -5.14
CA ALA A 103 12.41 -8.02 -6.22
C ALA A 103 12.55 -9.53 -5.95
N LEU A 104 12.42 -9.94 -4.68
CA LEU A 104 12.51 -11.35 -4.26
C LEU A 104 11.13 -12.05 -4.19
N LEU A 105 10.04 -11.28 -4.11
CA LEU A 105 8.66 -11.75 -4.26
C LEU A 105 8.26 -11.80 -5.73
#